data_AF-L0DTA1-F1
#
_entry.id   AF-L0DTA1-F1
#
_cell.length_a   1.000
_cell.length_b   1.000
_cell.length_c   1.000
_cell.angle_alpha   90.00
_cell.angle_beta   90.00
_cell.angle_gamma   90.00
#
_symmetry.space_group_name_H-M   'P 1'
#
loop_
_entity.id
_entity.type
_entity.pdbx_description
1 polymer ?
#
loop_
_entity_poly.entity_id
_entity_poly.type
_entity_poly.pdbx_seq_one_letter_code
_entity_poly.pdbx_strand_id
1 'polypeptide(L)'
;MRPRSTGRVIREDKRGYIPGEMPRLLDRLAIDPEQFIATAGRTLRQFGSAIGTPTHITDLCVARQARYLRGMRAVHALFKRRAAVAP
;
A
#
# COMPACT_ATOMS: atom_id res chain seq x y z
N MET A 1 -18.85 18.09 1.85
CA MET A 1 -18.51 16.72 2.27
C MET A 1 -17.56 16.12 1.24
N ARG A 2 -16.24 16.12 1.49
CA ARG A 2 -15.24 15.60 0.54
C ARG A 2 -15.06 14.08 0.73
N PRO A 3 -14.96 13.29 -0.35
CA PRO A 3 -14.90 11.85 -0.26
C PRO A 3 -13.62 11.38 0.43
N ARG A 4 -13.76 10.47 1.41
CA ARG A 4 -12.63 9.75 2.00
C ARG A 4 -12.06 8.79 0.95
N SER A 5 -11.11 9.29 0.20
CA SER A 5 -10.49 8.69 -1.00
C SER A 5 -9.86 7.30 -0.81
N THR A 6 -9.66 6.85 0.43
CA THR A 6 -9.01 5.55 0.73
C THR A 6 -9.96 4.44 1.18
N GLY A 7 -11.28 4.70 1.24
CA GLY A 7 -12.26 3.68 1.66
C GLY A 7 -12.20 3.31 3.16
N ARG A 8 -11.42 4.05 3.96
CA ARG A 8 -11.32 3.82 5.41
C ARG A 8 -12.62 4.21 6.10
N VAL A 9 -13.11 3.43 7.06
CA VAL A 9 -14.20 3.84 7.99
C VAL A 9 -13.56 4.49 9.22
N ILE A 10 -13.98 5.71 9.65
CA ILE A 10 -13.55 6.27 10.94
C ILE A 10 -14.47 5.65 11.98
N ARG A 11 -13.85 5.13 13.04
CA ARG A 11 -14.53 4.63 14.21
C ARG A 11 -13.94 5.35 15.40
N GLU A 12 -14.76 6.19 16.02
CA GLU A 12 -14.38 7.02 17.17
C GLU A 12 -14.09 6.16 18.41
N ASP A 13 -14.73 4.99 18.48
CA ASP A 13 -14.60 4.02 19.55
C ASP A 13 -13.35 3.11 19.44
N LYS A 14 -12.59 3.21 18.34
CA LYS A 14 -11.42 2.36 18.10
C LYS A 14 -10.14 3.01 18.61
N ARG A 15 -9.34 2.25 19.39
CA ARG A 15 -7.99 2.67 19.78
C ARG A 15 -7.17 3.04 18.54
N GLY A 16 -6.60 4.25 18.53
CA GLY A 16 -5.94 4.81 17.34
C GLY A 16 -6.87 5.62 16.43
N TYR A 17 -8.04 6.05 16.94
CA TYR A 17 -8.86 7.09 16.33
C TYR A 17 -8.01 8.34 16.06
N ILE A 18 -8.10 8.86 14.84
CA ILE A 18 -7.40 10.07 14.41
C ILE A 18 -8.48 11.12 14.16
N PRO A 19 -8.66 12.09 15.08
CA PRO A 19 -9.62 13.16 14.91
C PRO A 19 -9.12 14.15 13.84
N GLY A 20 -10.01 14.60 12.95
CA GLY A 20 -9.74 15.62 11.93
C GLY A 20 -9.79 15.13 10.48
N GLU A 21 -9.91 16.07 9.54
CA GLU A 21 -9.93 15.81 8.09
C GLU A 21 -8.57 15.29 7.58
N MET A 22 -7.47 15.74 8.18
CA MET A 22 -6.11 15.37 7.79
C MET A 22 -5.43 14.50 8.87
N PRO A 23 -5.01 13.26 8.56
CA PRO A 23 -4.28 12.46 9.53
C PRO A 23 -2.89 13.07 9.79
N ARG A 24 -2.58 13.39 11.06
CA ARG A 24 -1.23 13.81 11.52
C ARG A 24 -0.08 12.89 11.05
N LEU A 25 -0.41 11.68 10.63
CA LEU A 25 0.52 10.72 10.07
C LEU A 25 1.16 11.20 8.77
N LEU A 26 0.42 11.93 7.92
CA LEU A 26 0.95 12.43 6.66
C LEU A 26 2.05 13.46 6.91
N ASP A 27 1.82 14.39 7.84
CA ASP A 27 2.84 15.37 8.26
C ASP A 27 4.07 14.67 8.84
N ARG A 28 3.89 13.69 9.72
CA ARG A 28 4.99 12.93 10.34
C ARG A 28 5.84 12.16 9.35
N LEU A 29 5.25 11.72 8.25
CA LEU A 29 5.94 10.96 7.20
C LEU A 29 6.41 11.87 6.04
N ALA A 30 6.20 13.19 6.15
CA ALA A 30 6.46 14.16 5.09
C ALA A 30 5.81 13.76 3.75
N ILE A 31 4.56 13.29 3.81
CA ILE A 31 3.77 12.88 2.64
C ILE A 31 2.81 14.01 2.27
N ASP A 32 2.88 14.45 1.01
CA ASP A 32 1.92 15.40 0.46
C ASP A 32 0.50 14.79 0.41
N PRO A 33 -0.52 15.45 1.02
CA PRO A 33 -1.86 14.91 1.09
C PRO A 33 -2.55 14.70 -0.26
N GLU A 34 -2.35 15.61 -1.22
CA GLU A 34 -3.00 15.52 -2.54
C GLU A 34 -2.38 14.38 -3.36
N GLN A 35 -1.05 14.25 -3.33
CA GLN A 35 -0.35 13.11 -3.93
C GLN A 35 -0.76 11.78 -3.29
N PHE A 36 -0.95 11.77 -1.97
CA PHE A 36 -1.45 10.58 -1.28
C PHE A 36 -2.84 10.18 -1.78
N ILE A 37 -3.77 11.14 -1.87
CA ILE A 37 -5.14 10.89 -2.36
C ILE A 37 -5.12 10.37 -3.81
N ALA A 38 -4.36 11.02 -4.69
CA ALA A 38 -4.25 10.63 -6.09
C ALA A 38 -3.68 9.21 -6.24
N THR A 39 -2.61 8.92 -5.50
CA THR A 39 -1.91 7.62 -5.53
C THR A 39 -2.78 6.51 -4.95
N ALA A 40 -3.42 6.75 -3.81
CA ALA A 40 -4.33 5.79 -3.20
C ALA A 40 -5.53 5.48 -4.11
N GLY A 41 -6.13 6.51 -4.72
CA GLY A 41 -7.20 6.33 -5.69
C GLY A 41 -6.78 5.50 -6.90
N ARG A 42 -5.60 5.77 -7.48
CA ARG A 42 -5.05 4.96 -8.59
C ARG A 42 -4.81 3.51 -8.16
N THR A 43 -4.25 3.32 -6.98
CA THR A 43 -3.96 1.99 -6.42
C THR A 43 -5.23 1.18 -6.22
N LEU A 44 -6.26 1.77 -5.59
CA LEU A 44 -7.54 1.10 -5.38
C LEU A 44 -8.27 0.80 -6.69
N ARG A 45 -8.17 1.65 -7.72
CA ARG A 45 -8.73 1.33 -9.05
C ARG A 45 -8.01 0.17 -9.72
N GLN A 46 -6.68 0.15 -9.66
CA GLN A 46 -5.89 -0.86 -10.37
C GLN A 46 -5.86 -2.21 -9.66
N PHE A 47 -5.98 -2.20 -8.33
CA PHE A 47 -5.76 -3.37 -7.49
C PHE A 47 -6.90 -3.65 -6.52
N GLY A 48 -8.00 -2.89 -6.53
CA GLY A 48 -9.10 -3.03 -5.57
C GLY A 48 -9.75 -4.42 -5.55
N SER A 49 -9.72 -5.15 -6.67
CA SER A 49 -10.18 -6.54 -6.73
C SER A 49 -9.22 -7.52 -6.05
N ALA A 50 -7.92 -7.20 -6.00
CA ALA A 50 -6.91 -8.02 -5.33
C ALA A 50 -6.66 -7.58 -3.88
N ILE A 51 -6.73 -6.29 -3.58
CA ILE A 51 -6.49 -5.74 -2.24
C ILE A 51 -7.69 -6.09 -1.35
N GLY A 52 -7.48 -7.01 -0.42
CA GLY A 52 -8.46 -7.36 0.63
C GLY A 52 -8.96 -8.81 0.55
N THR A 53 -8.77 -9.50 -0.58
CA THR A 53 -9.18 -10.90 -0.75
C THR A 53 -7.95 -11.80 -0.88
N PRO A 54 -7.61 -12.62 0.15
CA PRO A 54 -6.41 -13.47 0.12
C PRO A 54 -6.30 -14.38 -1.10
N THR A 55 -7.42 -14.87 -1.62
CA THR A 55 -7.46 -15.70 -2.84
C THR A 55 -7.02 -14.89 -4.06
N HIS A 56 -7.61 -13.72 -4.31
CA HIS A 56 -7.23 -12.86 -5.43
C HIS A 56 -5.78 -12.36 -5.34
N ILE A 57 -5.24 -12.13 -4.14
CA ILE A 57 -3.80 -11.81 -3.95
C ILE A 57 -2.94 -12.99 -4.43
N THR A 58 -3.33 -14.20 -4.05
CA THR A 58 -2.61 -15.43 -4.43
C THR A 58 -2.67 -15.65 -5.95
N ASP A 59 -3.84 -15.53 -6.55
CA ASP A 59 -4.04 -15.70 -8.00
C ASP A 59 -3.23 -14.67 -8.80
N LEU A 60 -3.21 -13.41 -8.34
CA LEU A 60 -2.42 -12.35 -8.98
C LEU A 60 -0.92 -12.59 -8.84
N CYS A 61 -0.46 -13.15 -7.72
CA CYS A 61 0.94 -13.56 -7.55
C CYS A 61 1.30 -14.68 -8.53
N VAL A 62 0.43 -15.68 -8.70
CA VAL A 62 0.62 -16.77 -9.69
C VAL A 62 0.68 -16.20 -11.11
N ALA A 63 -0.29 -15.36 -11.50
CA ALA A 63 -0.34 -14.75 -12.83
C ALA A 63 0.88 -13.90 -13.15
N ARG A 64 1.48 -13.25 -12.15
CA ARG A 64 2.71 -12.45 -12.30
C ARG A 64 4.01 -13.23 -12.10
N GLN A 65 3.92 -14.54 -11.86
CA GLN A 65 5.04 -15.38 -11.43
C GLN A 65 5.81 -14.79 -10.23
N ALA A 66 5.12 -14.03 -9.39
CA ALA A 66 5.66 -13.36 -8.23
C ALA A 66 5.52 -14.28 -7.01
N ARG A 67 6.61 -14.46 -6.25
CA ARG A 67 6.60 -15.24 -5.01
C ARG A 67 6.99 -14.36 -3.84
N TYR A 68 6.28 -14.55 -2.72
CA TYR A 68 6.65 -13.90 -1.46
C TYR A 68 8.02 -14.42 -0.99
N LEU A 69 8.95 -13.50 -0.76
CA LEU A 69 10.27 -13.81 -0.22
C LEU A 69 10.25 -13.77 1.30
N ARG A 70 10.65 -14.89 1.92
CA ARG A 70 10.77 -15.00 3.38
C ARG A 70 12.14 -14.48 3.83
N GLY A 71 12.11 -13.38 4.58
CA GLY A 71 13.27 -12.85 5.31
C GLY A 71 14.16 -11.88 4.52
N MET A 72 14.75 -10.92 5.25
CA MET A 72 15.54 -9.82 4.67
C MET A 72 16.78 -10.29 3.91
N ARG A 73 17.39 -11.41 4.32
CA ARG A 73 18.57 -11.96 3.65
C ARG A 73 18.30 -12.32 2.19
N ALA A 74 17.15 -12.94 1.91
CA ALA A 74 16.75 -13.31 0.55
C ALA A 74 16.43 -12.07 -0.30
N VAL A 75 15.77 -11.08 0.32
CA VAL A 75 15.47 -9.77 -0.30
C VAL A 75 16.77 -9.06 -0.69
N HIS A 76 17.72 -8.92 0.24
CA HIS A 76 19.01 -8.28 -0.04
C HIS A 76 19.78 -9.00 -1.15
N ALA A 77 19.80 -10.33 -1.18
CA ALA A 77 20.47 -11.08 -2.23
C ALA A 77 19.83 -10.87 -3.61
N LEU A 78 18.50 -10.77 -3.69
CA LEU A 78 17.79 -10.49 -4.94
C LEU A 78 18.09 -9.07 -5.45
N PHE A 79 17.99 -8.06 -4.57
CA PHE A 79 18.18 -6.67 -4.97
C PHE A 79 19.66 -6.33 -5.25
N LYS A 80 20.60 -6.91 -4.52
CA LYS A 80 22.04 -6.80 -4.86
C LYS A 80 22.34 -7.40 -6.24
N ARG A 81 21.73 -8.54 -6.58
CA ARG A 81 21.85 -9.11 -7.94
C ARG A 81 21.21 -8.24 -9.02
N ARG A 82 20.04 -7.64 -8.77
CA ARG A 82 19.42 -6.73 -9.75
C ARG A 82 20.23 -5.46 -9.97
N ALA A 83 20.85 -4.89 -8.93
CA ALA A 83 21.72 -3.73 -9.06
C ALA A 83 23.00 -4.03 -9.86
N ALA A 84 23.50 -5.26 -9.79
CA ALA A 84 24.67 -5.71 -10.56
C ALA A 84 24.36 -6.06 -12.02
N VAL A 85 23.08 -6.15 -12.41
CA VAL A 85 22.61 -6.50 -13.76
C VAL A 85 22.00 -5.29 -14.49
N ALA A 86 21.91 -4.13 -13.84
CA ALA A 86 21.52 -2.88 -14.49
C ALA A 86 22.72 -2.29 -15.25
N PRO A 87 22.57 -1.87 -16.53
CA PRO A 87 23.63 -1.19 -17.28
C PRO A 87 23.95 0.19 -16.71
#